data_AF-A0A2V7HR87-F1
#
_entry.id   AF-A0A2V7HR87-F1
#
_cell.length_a   1.000
_cell.length_b   1.000
_cell.length_c   1.000
_cell.angle_alpha   90.00
_cell.angle_beta   90.00
_cell.angle_gamma   90.00
#
_symmetry.space_group_name_H-M   'P 1'
#
loop_
_entity.id
_entity.type
_entity.pdbx_description
1 polymer ?
#
loop_
_entity_poly.entity_id
_entity_poly.type
_entity_poly.pdbx_seq_one_letter_code
_entity_poly.pdbx_strand_id
1 'polypeptide(L)'
;RPVSRARWASTGPGDPNEAYWLDLYRICGIPAGPMVRTAVEGVPVRAYFNSGLVAVRRVAGLFRQWEADFLRLVAHEHLPSDRSWHFLEQMALAATLGRVFDRVLVLDPTYNYPLPARPRLPSGLATLQLDDLVHVHYHSLFRDADALQRLRPPVDLERDVPSWLAQFLPLPDDRAR
;
A
#
# COMPACT_ATOMS: atom_id res chain seq x y z
N ARG A 1 1.83 -2.28 5.76
CA ARG A 1 1.62 -3.55 5.02
C ARG A 1 2.41 -3.51 3.72
N PRO A 2 3.04 -4.61 3.28
CA PRO A 2 3.60 -4.74 1.92
C PRO A 2 2.55 -4.45 0.84
N VAL A 3 2.98 -4.10 -0.36
CA VAL A 3 2.07 -3.89 -1.48
C VAL A 3 1.25 -5.15 -1.79
N SER A 4 0.04 -4.95 -2.33
CA SER A 4 -0.84 -6.08 -2.63
C SER A 4 -0.27 -7.00 -3.69
N ARG A 5 0.34 -6.46 -4.77
CA ARG A 5 0.89 -7.23 -5.89
C ARG A 5 2.27 -6.75 -6.32
N ALA A 6 3.01 -7.61 -7.01
CA ALA A 6 4.37 -7.34 -7.48
C ALA A 6 4.49 -6.42 -8.71
N ARG A 7 3.38 -5.94 -9.30
CA ARG A 7 3.36 -5.21 -10.60
C ARG A 7 4.46 -4.15 -10.77
N TRP A 8 4.68 -3.33 -9.75
CA TRP A 8 5.70 -2.26 -9.72
C TRP A 8 6.88 -2.57 -8.81
N ALA A 9 6.86 -3.74 -8.19
CA ALA A 9 7.94 -4.21 -7.33
C ALA A 9 8.97 -4.96 -8.19
N SER A 10 10.15 -5.20 -7.62
CA SER A 10 11.12 -6.12 -8.20
C SER A 10 11.22 -7.38 -7.35
N THR A 11 11.21 -8.55 -7.97
CA THR A 11 11.52 -9.84 -7.32
C THR A 11 13.03 -10.10 -7.18
N GLY A 12 13.88 -9.18 -7.66
CA GLY A 12 15.34 -9.26 -7.57
C GLY A 12 16.01 -9.42 -8.95
N PRO A 13 17.25 -9.93 -9.00
CA PRO A 13 17.99 -10.08 -10.26
C PRO A 13 17.19 -10.84 -11.33
N GLY A 14 17.10 -10.26 -12.53
CA GLY A 14 16.34 -10.82 -13.65
C GLY A 14 14.89 -10.31 -13.74
N ASP A 15 14.38 -9.63 -12.72
CA ASP A 15 13.08 -8.96 -12.79
C ASP A 15 13.15 -7.71 -13.69
N PRO A 16 12.16 -7.47 -14.58
CA PRO A 16 12.14 -6.29 -15.45
C PRO A 16 12.17 -4.95 -14.69
N ASN A 17 11.69 -4.91 -13.45
CA ASN A 17 11.70 -3.72 -12.61
C ASN A 17 13.00 -3.55 -11.80
N GLU A 18 13.92 -4.52 -11.81
CA GLU A 18 15.09 -4.47 -10.92
C GLU A 18 15.97 -3.24 -11.17
N ALA A 19 16.18 -2.86 -12.43
CA ALA A 19 16.95 -1.67 -12.77
C ALA A 19 16.34 -0.39 -12.14
N TYR A 20 15.01 -0.26 -12.19
CA TYR A 20 14.29 0.84 -11.56
C TYR A 20 14.58 0.89 -10.05
N TRP A 21 14.47 -0.25 -9.36
CA TRP A 21 14.69 -0.32 -7.92
C TRP A 21 16.13 -0.05 -7.51
N LEU A 22 17.11 -0.53 -8.28
CA LEU A 22 18.53 -0.24 -8.02
C LEU A 22 18.84 1.25 -8.23
N ASP A 23 18.25 1.87 -9.25
CA ASP A 23 18.38 3.31 -9.46
C ASP A 23 17.71 4.14 -8.36
N LEU A 24 16.52 3.73 -7.89
CA LEU A 24 15.85 4.34 -6.74
C LEU A 24 16.76 4.35 -5.52
N TYR A 25 17.40 3.21 -5.24
CA TYR A 25 18.34 3.09 -4.12
C TYR A 25 19.58 3.97 -4.30
N ARG A 26 20.13 4.03 -5.51
CA ARG A 26 21.25 4.91 -5.86
C ARG A 26 20.90 6.38 -5.69
N ILE A 27 19.75 6.84 -6.23
CA ILE A 27 19.27 8.22 -6.14
C ILE A 27 19.05 8.63 -4.68
N CYS A 28 18.48 7.73 -3.88
CA CYS A 28 18.26 7.98 -2.47
C CYS A 28 19.53 7.77 -1.62
N GLY A 29 20.62 7.22 -2.17
CA GLY A 29 21.83 6.94 -1.41
C GLY A 29 21.60 5.94 -0.28
N ILE A 30 20.94 4.82 -0.59
CA ILE A 30 20.75 3.69 0.33
C ILE A 30 21.29 2.41 -0.28
N PRO A 31 21.72 1.43 0.55
CA PRO A 31 22.01 0.09 0.04
C PRO A 31 20.74 -0.55 -0.54
N ALA A 32 20.93 -1.59 -1.35
CA ALA A 32 19.82 -2.38 -1.85
C ALA A 32 18.95 -2.86 -0.69
N GLY A 33 17.66 -2.53 -0.76
CA GLY A 33 16.72 -2.81 0.32
C GLY A 33 16.47 -4.31 0.53
N PRO A 34 15.99 -4.68 1.72
CA PRO A 34 15.58 -6.05 2.05
C PRO A 34 14.39 -6.51 1.21
N MET A 35 13.97 -7.76 1.39
CA MET A 35 12.79 -8.30 0.72
C MET A 35 11.61 -8.48 1.67
N VAL A 36 10.40 -8.31 1.16
CA VAL A 36 9.12 -8.57 1.84
C VAL A 36 8.19 -9.37 0.94
N ARG A 37 7.14 -10.00 1.49
CA ARG A 37 6.16 -10.76 0.70
C ARG A 37 4.95 -9.92 0.33
N THR A 38 4.49 -9.99 -0.91
CA THR A 38 3.25 -9.30 -1.33
C THR A 38 2.04 -9.87 -0.61
N ALA A 39 1.00 -9.04 -0.41
CA ALA A 39 -0.16 -9.47 0.38
C ALA A 39 -1.11 -10.43 -0.35
N VAL A 40 -1.13 -10.41 -1.69
CA VAL A 40 -1.98 -11.30 -2.51
C VAL A 40 -1.24 -12.57 -2.89
N GLU A 41 -0.10 -12.45 -3.57
CA GLU A 41 0.61 -13.63 -4.10
C GLU A 41 1.63 -14.23 -3.13
N GLY A 42 1.98 -13.52 -2.05
CA GLY A 42 3.01 -13.99 -1.11
C GLY A 42 4.42 -14.03 -1.70
N VAL A 43 4.64 -13.43 -2.88
CA VAL A 43 5.93 -13.47 -3.58
C VAL A 43 6.93 -12.51 -2.95
N PRO A 44 8.21 -12.88 -2.84
CA PRO A 44 9.24 -12.01 -2.30
C PRO A 44 9.53 -10.89 -3.31
N VAL A 45 9.51 -9.65 -2.82
CA VAL A 45 9.83 -8.44 -3.58
C VAL A 45 10.73 -7.52 -2.76
N ARG A 46 11.46 -6.62 -3.41
CA ARG A 46 12.11 -5.46 -2.76
C ARG A 46 11.14 -4.79 -1.78
N ALA A 47 11.63 -4.39 -0.61
CA ALA A 47 10.84 -3.88 0.52
C ALA A 47 9.93 -2.70 0.14
N TYR A 48 8.74 -3.03 -0.36
CA TYR A 48 7.79 -2.10 -0.94
C TYR A 48 6.45 -2.21 -0.21
N PHE A 49 6.00 -1.08 0.34
CA PHE A 49 4.87 -1.01 1.26
C PHE A 49 3.78 -0.13 0.72
N ASN A 50 2.53 -0.45 1.02
CA ASN A 50 1.45 0.48 0.73
C ASN A 50 1.48 1.68 1.70
N SER A 51 1.43 2.90 1.17
CA SER A 51 1.52 4.16 1.92
C SER A 51 0.20 4.59 2.58
N GLY A 52 -0.90 3.88 2.36
CA GLY A 52 -2.23 4.24 2.86
C GLY A 52 -2.39 4.22 4.39
N LEU A 53 -1.45 3.62 5.12
CA LEU A 53 -1.35 3.73 6.57
C LEU A 53 0.09 3.55 7.02
N VAL A 54 0.64 4.58 7.64
CA VAL A 54 2.00 4.61 8.20
C VAL A 54 1.95 5.31 9.56
N ALA A 55 2.46 4.65 10.60
CA ALA A 55 2.57 5.22 11.93
C ALA A 55 4.06 5.34 12.31
N VAL A 56 4.48 6.54 12.73
CA VAL A 56 5.88 6.81 13.09
C VAL A 56 5.96 7.58 14.40
N ARG A 57 6.99 7.30 15.21
CA ARG A 57 7.36 8.19 16.31
C ARG A 57 7.97 9.46 15.72
N ARG A 58 7.42 10.63 16.03
CA ARG A 58 7.88 11.93 15.48
C ARG A 58 9.39 12.14 15.63
N VAL A 59 9.97 11.74 16.76
CA VAL A 59 11.41 11.85 17.04
C VAL A 59 12.29 11.04 16.09
N ALA A 60 11.75 10.05 15.37
CA ALA A 60 12.48 9.27 14.39
C ALA A 60 12.74 10.03 13.08
N GLY A 61 12.06 11.17 12.85
CA GLY A 61 12.30 12.01 11.66
C GLY A 61 11.88 11.40 10.31
N LEU A 62 11.22 10.24 10.30
CA LEU A 62 10.93 9.50 9.06
C LEU A 62 10.10 10.27 8.04
N PHE A 63 9.13 11.09 8.45
CA PHE A 63 8.35 11.89 7.50
C PHE A 63 9.18 12.98 6.82
N ARG A 64 10.15 13.59 7.51
CA ARG A 64 11.10 14.53 6.88
C ARG A 64 12.02 13.81 5.90
N GLN A 65 12.48 12.61 6.26
CA GLN A 65 13.28 11.79 5.35
C GLN A 65 12.47 11.35 4.13
N TRP A 66 11.20 10.98 4.32
CA TRP A 66 10.30 10.57 3.25
C TRP A 66 10.03 11.68 2.25
N GLU A 67 9.74 12.89 2.73
CA GLU A 67 9.63 14.08 1.89
C GLU A 67 10.92 14.32 1.09
N ALA A 68 12.09 14.24 1.73
CA ALA A 68 13.37 14.43 1.06
C ALA A 68 13.64 13.34 -0.01
N ASP A 69 13.34 12.08 0.29
CA ASP A 69 13.47 10.98 -0.68
C ASP A 69 12.50 11.19 -1.86
N PHE A 70 11.24 11.58 -1.60
CA PHE A 70 10.26 11.89 -2.64
C PHE A 70 10.71 13.03 -3.55
N LEU A 71 11.14 14.16 -2.98
CA LEU A 71 11.62 15.31 -3.77
C LEU A 71 12.87 14.97 -4.60
N ARG A 72 13.75 14.09 -4.10
CA ARG A 72 14.87 13.58 -4.92
C ARG A 72 14.38 12.77 -6.11
N LEU A 73 13.43 11.84 -5.91
CA LEU A 73 12.87 11.07 -7.02
C LEU A 73 12.18 11.95 -8.06
N VAL A 74 11.46 12.99 -7.60
CA VAL A 74 10.84 14.00 -8.48
C VAL A 74 11.90 14.75 -9.30
N ALA A 75 12.96 15.25 -8.64
CA ALA A 75 14.04 15.98 -9.31
C ALA A 75 14.81 15.15 -10.34
N HIS A 76 14.84 13.82 -10.16
CA HIS A 76 15.45 12.88 -11.09
C HIS A 76 14.46 12.32 -12.13
N GLU A 77 13.20 12.77 -12.14
CA GLU A 77 12.12 12.20 -12.97
C GLU A 77 12.08 10.66 -12.90
N HIS A 78 12.29 10.10 -11.71
CA HIS A 78 12.43 8.65 -11.51
C HIS A 78 11.07 7.95 -11.46
N LEU A 79 10.38 7.97 -12.60
CA LEU A 79 9.03 7.45 -12.77
C LEU A 79 9.03 5.96 -13.12
N PRO A 80 8.01 5.20 -12.70
CA PRO A 80 7.78 3.84 -13.19
C PRO A 80 7.63 3.78 -14.71
N SER A 81 7.64 2.57 -15.28
CA SER A 81 7.65 2.36 -16.73
C SER A 81 6.39 2.89 -17.47
N ASP A 82 5.26 3.07 -16.78
CA ASP A 82 4.09 3.75 -17.34
C ASP A 82 4.17 5.28 -17.32
N ARG A 83 5.31 5.82 -16.86
CA ARG A 83 5.60 7.25 -16.70
C ARG A 83 4.57 7.99 -15.83
N SER A 84 3.86 7.27 -14.96
CA SER A 84 2.90 7.90 -14.06
C SER A 84 3.60 8.44 -12.82
N TRP A 85 3.08 9.56 -12.30
CA TRP A 85 3.43 10.05 -10.97
C TRP A 85 2.72 9.26 -9.86
N HIS A 86 1.85 8.32 -10.24
CA HIS A 86 1.12 7.51 -9.28
C HIS A 86 2.08 6.64 -8.49
N PHE A 87 1.90 6.61 -7.17
CA PHE A 87 2.68 5.80 -6.23
C PHE A 87 4.14 6.22 -6.08
N LEU A 88 4.56 7.37 -6.61
CA LEU A 88 5.93 7.86 -6.39
C LEU A 88 6.18 8.14 -4.91
N GLU A 89 5.17 8.60 -4.18
CA GLU A 89 5.21 8.71 -2.71
C GLU A 89 5.40 7.34 -2.05
N GLN A 90 4.76 6.30 -2.57
CA GLN A 90 4.87 4.94 -2.08
C GLN A 90 6.26 4.34 -2.37
N MET A 91 6.85 4.67 -3.52
CA MET A 91 8.21 4.27 -3.90
C MET A 91 9.26 4.99 -3.05
N ALA A 92 9.09 6.29 -2.81
CA ALA A 92 9.92 7.04 -1.88
C ALA A 92 9.87 6.44 -0.46
N LEU A 93 8.70 5.98 -0.01
CA LEU A 93 8.55 5.32 1.29
C LEU A 93 9.42 4.05 1.38
N ALA A 94 9.54 3.30 0.29
CA ALA A 94 10.39 2.11 0.24
C ALA A 94 11.86 2.47 0.48
N ALA A 95 12.35 3.56 -0.11
CA ALA A 95 13.70 4.06 0.17
C ALA A 95 13.86 4.46 1.65
N THR A 96 12.91 5.24 2.17
CA THR A 96 12.97 5.74 3.54
C THR A 96 12.98 4.61 4.56
N LEU A 97 12.10 3.62 4.40
CA LEU A 97 12.02 2.47 5.30
C LEU A 97 13.20 1.51 5.13
N GLY A 98 13.77 1.42 3.93
CA GLY A 98 14.98 0.63 3.65
C GLY A 98 16.19 1.03 4.51
N ARG A 99 16.29 2.30 4.92
CA ARG A 99 17.37 2.81 5.80
C ARG A 99 17.34 2.25 7.21
N VAL A 100 16.16 1.87 7.69
CA VAL A 100 15.90 1.54 9.10
C VAL A 100 15.06 0.27 9.22
N PHE A 101 15.18 -0.63 8.24
CA PHE A 101 14.24 -1.74 8.09
C PHE A 101 14.23 -2.68 9.30
N ASP A 102 15.36 -2.83 9.98
CA ASP A 102 15.50 -3.55 11.25
C ASP A 102 14.58 -3.01 12.36
N ARG A 103 14.11 -1.77 12.22
CA ARG A 103 13.20 -1.08 13.15
C ARG A 103 11.80 -0.90 12.58
N VAL A 104 11.51 -1.48 11.42
CA VAL A 104 10.19 -1.40 10.78
C VAL A 104 9.35 -2.61 11.20
N LEU A 105 8.21 -2.32 11.84
CA LEU A 105 7.19 -3.31 12.11
C LEU A 105 6.14 -3.29 11.00
N VAL A 106 5.93 -4.44 10.34
CA VAL A 106 4.78 -4.63 9.46
C VAL A 106 3.55 -4.89 10.34
N LEU A 107 2.57 -3.98 10.26
CA LEU A 107 1.29 -4.14 10.95
C LEU A 107 0.55 -5.40 10.50
N ASP A 108 -0.26 -5.94 11.41
CA ASP A 108 -1.17 -7.05 11.16
C ASP A 108 -2.04 -6.80 9.90
N PRO A 109 -2.36 -7.83 9.09
CA PRO A 109 -3.12 -7.67 7.86
C PRO A 109 -4.53 -7.05 7.99
N THR A 110 -5.10 -6.99 9.20
CA THR A 110 -6.35 -6.27 9.51
C THR A 110 -6.20 -4.74 9.43
N TYR A 111 -4.96 -4.22 9.46
CA TYR A 111 -4.64 -2.83 9.21
C TYR A 111 -4.33 -2.59 7.73
N ASN A 112 -4.81 -1.46 7.20
CA ASN A 112 -4.62 -1.10 5.79
C ASN A 112 -5.07 -2.23 4.84
N TYR A 113 -6.19 -2.86 5.20
CA TYR A 113 -6.78 -3.98 4.48
C TYR A 113 -7.26 -3.52 3.09
N PRO A 114 -6.75 -4.08 1.98
CA PRO A 114 -7.05 -3.60 0.63
C PRO A 114 -8.41 -4.11 0.16
N LEU A 115 -9.49 -3.41 0.50
CA LEU A 115 -10.85 -3.89 0.24
C LEU A 115 -11.10 -4.24 -1.24
N PRO A 116 -10.64 -3.46 -2.24
CA PRO A 116 -10.81 -3.84 -3.66
C PRO A 116 -10.02 -5.09 -4.07
N ALA A 117 -8.99 -5.48 -3.30
CA ALA A 117 -8.22 -6.69 -3.55
C ALA A 117 -8.73 -7.91 -2.78
N ARG A 118 -9.78 -7.76 -1.95
CA ARG A 118 -10.42 -8.84 -1.18
C ARG A 118 -10.63 -10.15 -1.97
N PRO A 119 -11.13 -10.15 -3.23
CA PRO A 119 -11.34 -11.40 -3.97
C PRO A 119 -10.07 -12.20 -4.28
N ARG A 120 -8.90 -11.61 -4.07
CA ARG A 120 -7.60 -12.19 -4.41
C ARG A 120 -6.73 -12.44 -3.19
N LEU A 121 -7.15 -12.04 -2.00
CA LEU A 121 -6.40 -12.32 -0.78
C LEU A 121 -6.46 -13.82 -0.45
N PRO A 122 -5.50 -14.34 0.35
CA PRO A 122 -5.60 -15.68 0.93
C PRO A 122 -6.94 -15.87 1.64
N SER A 123 -7.52 -17.08 1.55
CA SER A 123 -8.90 -17.36 1.99
C SER A 123 -9.21 -16.85 3.40
N GLY A 124 -8.32 -17.10 4.37
CA GLY A 124 -8.52 -16.66 5.76
C GLY A 124 -8.61 -15.13 5.93
N LEU A 125 -7.91 -14.35 5.10
CA LEU A 125 -8.02 -12.89 5.11
C LEU A 125 -9.19 -12.40 4.26
N ALA A 126 -9.45 -13.05 3.13
CA ALA A 126 -10.52 -12.67 2.20
C ALA A 126 -11.92 -12.81 2.80
N THR A 127 -12.10 -13.69 3.80
CA THR A 127 -13.40 -13.96 4.44
C THR A 127 -13.67 -13.16 5.71
N LEU A 128 -12.70 -12.38 6.21
CA LEU A 128 -12.89 -11.51 7.38
C LEU A 128 -14.09 -10.58 7.16
N GLN A 129 -14.91 -10.39 8.19
CA GLN A 129 -15.99 -9.39 8.16
C GLN A 129 -15.41 -8.00 8.40
N LEU A 130 -16.15 -6.92 8.09
CA LEU A 130 -15.63 -5.57 8.31
C LEU A 130 -15.37 -5.28 9.79
N ASP A 131 -16.15 -5.89 10.68
CA ASP A 131 -16.01 -5.80 12.14
C ASP A 131 -14.71 -6.44 12.65
N ASP A 132 -14.11 -7.36 11.87
CA ASP A 132 -12.84 -7.99 12.21
C ASP A 132 -11.64 -7.15 11.71
N LEU A 133 -11.88 -6.06 10.97
CA LEU A 133 -10.84 -5.22 10.37
C LEU A 133 -10.63 -3.95 11.20
N VAL A 134 -9.37 -3.59 11.42
CA VAL A 134 -9.04 -2.36 12.16
C VAL A 134 -9.01 -1.14 11.24
N HIS A 135 -8.54 -1.29 10.01
CA HIS A 135 -8.49 -0.19 9.04
C HIS A 135 -8.63 -0.69 7.61
N VAL A 136 -9.56 -0.11 6.87
CA VAL A 136 -9.88 -0.49 5.50
C VAL A 136 -9.35 0.54 4.50
N HIS A 137 -8.58 0.07 3.53
CA HIS A 137 -8.16 0.85 2.36
C HIS A 137 -9.13 0.57 1.22
N TYR A 138 -10.09 1.47 1.02
CA TYR A 138 -11.21 1.30 0.08
C TYR A 138 -10.99 1.96 -1.30
N HIS A 139 -9.93 2.76 -1.47
CA HIS A 139 -9.67 3.51 -2.71
C HIS A 139 -10.92 4.31 -3.15
N SER A 140 -11.42 4.09 -4.36
CA SER A 140 -12.63 4.72 -4.89
C SER A 140 -13.89 3.89 -4.67
N LEU A 141 -13.80 2.71 -4.04
CA LEU A 141 -14.89 1.75 -3.96
C LEU A 141 -16.14 2.34 -3.28
N PHE A 142 -15.95 3.12 -2.22
CA PHE A 142 -17.05 3.74 -1.46
C PHE A 142 -17.69 4.96 -2.16
N ARG A 143 -17.33 5.25 -3.41
CA ARG A 143 -18.06 6.21 -4.25
C ARG A 143 -19.34 5.61 -4.85
N ASP A 144 -19.51 4.31 -4.74
CA ASP A 144 -20.70 3.61 -5.23
C ASP A 144 -21.62 3.26 -4.06
N ALA A 145 -22.91 3.58 -4.18
CA ALA A 145 -23.90 3.33 -3.13
C ALA A 145 -24.04 1.84 -2.76
N ASP A 146 -23.85 0.97 -3.74
CA ASP A 146 -23.96 -0.49 -3.64
C ASP A 146 -22.59 -1.20 -3.47
N ALA A 147 -21.55 -0.46 -3.07
CA ALA A 147 -20.19 -0.97 -2.94
C ALA A 147 -20.08 -2.22 -2.07
N LEU A 148 -20.79 -2.26 -0.93
CA LEU A 148 -20.72 -3.36 0.03
C LEU A 148 -21.39 -4.62 -0.51
N GLN A 149 -22.50 -4.49 -1.24
CA GLN A 149 -23.26 -5.56 -1.86
C GLN A 149 -22.45 -6.30 -2.94
N ARG A 150 -21.53 -5.57 -3.59
CA ARG A 150 -20.66 -6.12 -4.64
C ARG A 150 -19.36 -6.75 -4.11
N LEU A 151 -19.08 -6.67 -2.82
CA LEU A 151 -17.88 -7.30 -2.25
C LEU A 151 -17.91 -8.81 -2.44
N ARG A 152 -16.76 -9.38 -2.80
CA ARG A 152 -16.55 -10.82 -2.93
C ARG A 152 -15.24 -11.21 -2.25
N PRO A 153 -15.22 -12.21 -1.34
CA PRO A 153 -16.37 -12.83 -0.67
C PRO A 153 -17.31 -11.78 -0.02
N PRO A 154 -18.62 -12.07 0.14
CA PRO A 154 -19.55 -11.12 0.71
C PRO A 154 -19.18 -10.77 2.16
N VAL A 155 -19.67 -9.60 2.60
CA VAL A 155 -19.72 -9.21 4.01
C VAL A 155 -21.17 -9.29 4.46
N ASP A 156 -21.38 -9.61 5.72
CA ASP A 156 -22.70 -9.65 6.34
C ASP A 156 -23.18 -8.22 6.60
N LEU A 157 -24.20 -7.79 5.85
CA LEU A 157 -24.72 -6.42 5.92
C LEU A 157 -25.55 -6.15 7.18
N GLU A 158 -25.95 -7.21 7.90
CA GLU A 158 -26.71 -7.09 9.15
C GLU A 158 -25.82 -6.81 10.37
N ARG A 159 -24.49 -6.88 10.21
CA ARG A 159 -23.53 -6.55 11.26
C ARG A 159 -23.40 -5.04 11.47
N ASP A 160 -22.96 -4.68 12.67
CA ASP A 160 -22.85 -3.30 13.14
C ASP A 160 -22.05 -2.40 12.18
N VAL A 161 -20.80 -2.78 11.83
CA VAL A 161 -19.95 -1.93 10.98
C VAL A 161 -20.47 -1.82 9.53
N PRO A 162 -20.79 -2.92 8.82
CA PRO A 162 -21.36 -2.85 7.47
C PRO A 162 -22.69 -2.09 7.41
N SER A 163 -23.61 -2.33 8.36
CA SER A 163 -24.92 -1.67 8.42
C SER A 163 -24.78 -0.17 8.68
N TRP A 164 -23.91 0.22 9.61
CA TRP A 164 -23.58 1.61 9.86
C TRP A 164 -22.97 2.27 8.61
N LEU A 165 -21.95 1.65 8.02
CA LEU A 165 -21.23 2.21 6.86
C LEU A 165 -22.15 2.39 5.64
N ALA A 166 -23.07 1.45 5.40
CA ALA A 166 -24.01 1.51 4.29
C ALA A 166 -24.88 2.78 4.31
N GLN A 167 -25.16 3.34 5.48
CA GLN A 167 -25.95 4.57 5.64
C GLN A 167 -25.23 5.82 5.11
N PHE A 168 -23.90 5.75 4.93
CA PHE A 168 -23.07 6.87 4.48
C PHE A 168 -22.60 6.74 3.03
N LEU A 169 -22.91 5.62 2.34
CA LEU A 169 -22.52 5.44 0.95
C LEU A 169 -23.56 6.06 0.00
N PRO A 170 -23.13 6.70 -1.11
CA PRO A 170 -21.74 6.88 -1.53
C PRO A 170 -21.05 8.04 -0.78
N LEU A 171 -19.76 7.87 -0.48
CA LEU A 171 -18.91 8.96 0.01
C LEU A 171 -18.65 9.98 -1.11
N PRO A 172 -18.63 11.29 -0.80
CA PRO A 172 -18.41 12.34 -1.79
C PRO A 172 -17.03 12.25 -2.47
N ASP A 173 -16.94 12.74 -3.71
CA ASP A 173 -15.66 12.86 -4.41
C ASP A 173 -14.98 14.20 -4.05
N ASP A 174 -13.93 14.12 -3.24
CA ASP A 174 -13.16 15.30 -2.82
C ASP A 174 -12.38 15.98 -3.98
N ARG A 175 -12.35 15.39 -5.18
CA ARG A 175 -11.77 16.01 -6.39
C ARG A 175 -12.65 17.08 -7.03
N ALA A 176 -13.86 17.30 -6.50
CA ALA A 176 -14.78 18.34 -6.95
C ALA A 176 -14.62 19.68 -6.19
N ARG A 177 -13.56 19.85 -5.39
CA ARG A 177 -13.21 21.10 -4.69
C ARG A 177 -11.91 21.68 -5.22
#